data_AF-A0A3D9SPI7-F1
#
_entry.id   AF-A0A3D9SPI7-F1
#
_cell.length_a   1.000
_cell.length_b   1.000
_cell.length_c   1.000
_cell.angle_alpha   90.00
_cell.angle_beta   90.00
_cell.angle_gamma   90.00
#
_symmetry.space_group_name_H-M   'P 1'
#
loop_
_entity.id
_entity.type
_entity.pdbx_description
1 polymer ?
#
loop_
_entity_poly.entity_id
_entity_poly.type
_entity_poly.pdbx_seq_one_letter_code
_entity_poly.pdbx_strand_id
1 'polypeptide(L)'
;MELGRPVEIQDAPEGEQPLSPRAHDDKARQHLEALQEAITKQTTFTARLVRPQGTDFTYLRVFNPDAAKLAEDVGCRIEDDGDHWFWWSWGNTIAPADDIDGTVKAIKRVIGSGG
;
A
#
# COMPACT_ATOMS: atom_id res chain seq x y z
N MET A 1 -37.23 47.62 11.50
CA MET A 1 -36.02 47.34 10.71
C MET A 1 -34.83 47.58 11.61
N GLU A 2 -34.17 46.52 12.08
CA GLU A 2 -32.82 46.58 12.65
C GLU A 2 -32.12 45.27 12.31
N LEU A 3 -30.86 45.41 11.92
CA LEU A 3 -30.08 44.50 11.09
C LEU A 3 -29.66 43.25 11.89
N GLY A 4 -29.80 42.08 11.25
CA GLY A 4 -29.33 40.80 11.79
C GLY A 4 -27.83 40.85 12.08
N ARG A 5 -27.45 40.28 13.23
CA ARG A 5 -26.07 40.20 13.72
C ARG A 5 -25.22 39.41 12.71
N PRO A 6 -23.95 39.77 12.50
CA PRO A 6 -23.08 38.97 11.64
C PRO A 6 -22.91 37.59 12.29
N VAL A 7 -23.16 36.53 11.51
CA VAL A 7 -22.82 35.16 11.90
C VAL A 7 -21.30 35.09 11.88
N GLU A 8 -20.69 35.03 13.06
CA GLU A 8 -19.29 34.69 13.23
C GLU A 8 -19.10 33.29 12.63
N ILE A 9 -18.45 33.22 11.46
CA ILE A 9 -18.00 31.96 10.89
C ILE A 9 -16.93 31.47 11.85
N GLN A 10 -17.32 30.57 12.74
CA GLN A 10 -16.37 29.86 13.59
C GLN A 10 -15.48 29.04 12.65
N ASP A 11 -14.19 29.37 12.61
CA ASP A 11 -13.16 28.54 11.99
C ASP A 11 -13.30 27.13 12.56
N ALA A 12 -13.78 26.20 11.74
CA ALA A 12 -13.80 24.80 12.08
C ALA A 12 -12.34 24.38 12.37
N PRO A 13 -12.10 23.50 13.36
CA PRO A 13 -10.76 23.01 13.60
C PRO A 13 -10.25 22.37 12.30
N GLU A 14 -9.04 22.72 11.88
CA GLU A 14 -8.28 22.08 10.80
C GLU A 14 -8.01 20.61 11.19
N GLY A 15 -9.07 19.81 11.21
CA GLY A 15 -9.00 18.37 11.33
C GLY A 15 -8.39 17.86 10.04
N GLU A 16 -7.30 17.10 10.18
CA GLU A 16 -6.54 16.40 9.14
C GLU A 16 -7.32 16.28 7.83
N GLN A 17 -7.11 17.22 6.91
CA GLN A 17 -7.80 17.15 5.61
C GLN A 17 -7.42 15.81 4.96
N PRO A 18 -8.39 14.98 4.55
CA PRO A 18 -8.10 13.69 3.96
C PRO A 18 -7.16 13.90 2.76
N LEU A 19 -6.15 13.03 2.64
CA LEU A 19 -5.15 13.17 1.60
C LEU A 19 -5.83 13.19 0.23
N SER A 20 -5.32 14.02 -0.68
CA SER A 20 -5.79 13.97 -2.07
C SER A 20 -5.55 12.58 -2.67
N PRO A 21 -6.32 12.15 -3.70
CA PRO A 21 -6.10 10.86 -4.35
C PRO A 21 -4.63 10.62 -4.77
N ARG A 22 -4.00 11.65 -5.34
CA ARG A 22 -2.58 11.61 -5.70
C ARG A 22 -1.67 11.37 -4.50
N ALA A 23 -1.96 11.98 -3.36
CA ALA A 23 -1.18 11.79 -2.14
C ALA A 23 -1.38 10.38 -1.55
N HIS A 24 -2.57 9.79 -1.69
CA HIS A 24 -2.79 8.37 -1.37
C HIS A 24 -1.97 7.44 -2.27
N ASP A 25 -1.91 7.72 -3.57
CA ASP A 25 -1.10 6.94 -4.53
C ASP A 25 0.39 7.06 -4.24
N ASP A 26 0.88 8.26 -3.94
CA ASP A 26 2.28 8.50 -3.57
C ASP A 26 2.65 7.77 -2.27
N LYS A 27 1.75 7.78 -1.27
CA LYS A 27 1.96 7.04 -0.02
C LYS A 27 1.90 5.53 -0.25
N ALA A 28 0.96 5.03 -1.04
CA ALA A 28 0.89 3.62 -1.42
C ALA A 28 2.19 3.15 -2.11
N ARG A 29 2.72 3.97 -3.02
CA ARG A 29 4.02 3.71 -3.67
C ARG A 29 5.17 3.64 -2.65
N GLN A 30 5.24 4.58 -1.70
CA GLN A 30 6.27 4.57 -0.65
C GLN A 30 6.21 3.29 0.21
N HIS A 31 5.01 2.82 0.55
CA HIS A 31 4.85 1.55 1.27
C HIS A 31 5.34 0.35 0.44
N LEU A 32 5.06 0.32 -0.86
CA LEU A 32 5.56 -0.73 -1.74
C LEU A 32 7.08 -0.70 -1.90
N GLU A 33 7.69 0.49 -1.91
CA GLU A 33 9.15 0.67 -1.93
C GLU A 33 9.80 0.18 -0.62
N ALA A 34 9.20 0.50 0.53
CA ALA A 34 9.66 -0.01 1.82
C ALA A 34 9.57 -1.54 1.89
N LEU A 35 8.47 -2.11 1.40
CA LEU A 35 8.30 -3.56 1.31
C LEU A 35 9.31 -4.21 0.36
N GLN A 36 9.59 -3.58 -0.79
CA GLN A 36 10.62 -4.03 -1.73
C GLN A 36 12.00 -4.12 -1.04
N GLU A 37 12.37 -3.08 -0.31
CA GLU A 37 13.64 -3.03 0.41
C GLU A 37 13.71 -4.14 1.48
N ALA A 38 12.64 -4.33 2.25
CA ALA A 38 12.56 -5.37 3.26
C ALA A 38 12.69 -6.78 2.67
N ILE A 39 11.97 -7.09 1.58
CA ILE A 39 12.07 -8.38 0.90
C ILE A 39 13.51 -8.62 0.42
N THR A 40 14.13 -7.61 -0.17
CA THR A 40 15.51 -7.68 -0.70
C THR A 40 16.52 -7.92 0.43
N LYS A 41 16.32 -7.34 1.62
CA LYS A 41 17.21 -7.52 2.77
C LYS A 41 17.00 -8.84 3.51
N GLN A 42 15.76 -9.34 3.56
CA GLN A 42 15.37 -10.45 4.45
C GLN A 42 15.24 -11.81 3.75
N THR A 43 15.38 -11.86 2.42
CA THR A 43 15.08 -13.04 1.60
C THR A 43 16.02 -13.17 0.40
N THR A 44 16.01 -14.33 -0.27
CA THR A 44 16.62 -14.53 -1.59
C THR A 44 15.68 -14.16 -2.74
N PHE A 45 14.45 -13.73 -2.44
CA PHE A 45 13.48 -13.36 -3.44
C PHE A 45 13.87 -12.04 -4.09
N THR A 46 13.41 -11.86 -5.32
CA THR A 46 13.54 -10.58 -5.99
C THR A 46 12.19 -9.89 -6.00
N ALA A 47 12.20 -8.59 -5.70
CA ALA A 47 11.02 -7.75 -5.71
C ALA A 47 11.22 -6.56 -6.66
N ARG A 48 10.25 -6.29 -7.52
CA ARG A 48 10.28 -5.21 -8.51
C ARG A 48 8.99 -4.42 -8.49
N LEU A 49 9.11 -3.10 -8.35
CA LEU A 49 7.98 -2.20 -8.52
C LEU A 49 7.56 -2.16 -10.00
N VAL A 50 6.26 -2.30 -10.26
CA VAL A 50 5.68 -2.30 -11.61
C VAL A 50 4.56 -1.27 -11.68
N ARG A 51 4.66 -0.38 -12.67
CA ARG A 51 3.59 0.51 -13.10
C ARG A 51 3.22 0.16 -14.54
N PRO A 52 2.09 -0.51 -14.79
CA PRO A 52 1.64 -0.79 -16.15
C PRO A 52 1.41 0.49 -16.94
N GLN A 53 1.64 0.42 -18.25
CA GLN A 53 1.43 1.57 -19.12
C GLN A 53 -0.07 1.91 -19.19
N GLY A 54 -0.40 3.20 -19.06
CA GLY A 54 -1.77 3.70 -19.13
C GLY A 54 -2.60 3.49 -17.87
N THR A 55 -1.97 3.09 -16.75
CA THR A 55 -2.64 2.97 -15.45
C THR A 55 -1.91 3.76 -14.37
N ASP A 56 -2.65 4.32 -13.41
CA ASP A 56 -2.06 5.01 -12.26
C ASP A 56 -1.64 4.05 -11.13
N PHE A 57 -2.18 2.83 -11.14
CA PHE A 57 -1.88 1.79 -10.17
C PHE A 57 -0.43 1.28 -10.27
N THR A 58 0.14 1.01 -9.10
CA THR A 58 1.48 0.44 -8.93
C THR A 58 1.40 -0.78 -8.02
N TYR A 59 2.11 -1.84 -8.36
CA TYR A 59 2.22 -3.04 -7.52
C TYR A 59 3.67 -3.50 -7.43
N LEU A 60 3.95 -4.30 -6.42
CA LEU A 60 5.22 -4.97 -6.22
C LEU A 60 5.10 -6.41 -6.74
N ARG A 61 5.85 -6.74 -7.80
CA ARG A 61 6.00 -8.12 -8.26
C ARG A 61 7.13 -8.78 -7.50
N VAL A 62 6.85 -9.88 -6.81
CA VAL A 62 7.82 -10.65 -6.03
C VAL A 62 7.98 -12.03 -6.66
N PHE A 63 9.21 -12.48 -6.87
CA PHE A 63 9.49 -13.81 -7.40
C PHE A 63 10.51 -14.56 -6.55
N ASN A 64 10.29 -15.86 -6.40
CA ASN A 64 11.23 -16.77 -5.77
C ASN A 64 12.11 -17.43 -6.85
N PRO A 65 13.41 -17.09 -6.97
CA PRO A 65 14.27 -17.68 -8.00
C PRO A 65 14.47 -19.19 -7.82
N ASP A 66 14.34 -19.68 -6.58
CA ASP A 66 14.53 -21.10 -6.23
C ASP A 66 13.29 -21.96 -6.56
N ALA A 67 12.13 -21.32 -6.78
CA ALA A 67 10.89 -21.97 -7.19
C ALA A 67 10.48 -21.43 -8.56
N ALA A 68 11.00 -22.06 -9.62
CA ALA A 68 11.09 -21.55 -11.00
C ALA A 68 9.79 -21.12 -11.71
N LYS A 69 8.63 -21.04 -11.04
CA LYS A 69 7.35 -20.57 -11.61
C LYS A 69 6.46 -19.75 -10.66
N LEU A 70 6.89 -19.41 -9.44
CA LEU A 70 6.06 -18.65 -8.50
C LEU A 70 6.47 -17.18 -8.47
N ALA A 71 5.56 -16.33 -8.94
CA ALA A 71 5.59 -14.90 -8.76
C ALA A 71 4.24 -14.44 -8.22
N GLU A 72 4.26 -13.45 -7.33
CA GLU A 72 3.07 -12.83 -6.77
C GLU A 72 3.13 -11.33 -6.92
N ASP A 73 1.98 -10.72 -7.17
CA ASP A 73 1.82 -9.27 -7.23
C ASP A 73 1.13 -8.78 -5.95
N VAL A 74 1.76 -7.81 -5.30
CA VAL A 74 1.30 -7.17 -4.07
C VAL A 74 0.95 -5.72 -4.36
N GLY A 75 -0.31 -5.36 -4.17
CA GLY A 75 -0.78 -3.97 -4.24
C GLY A 75 -0.75 -3.29 -2.88
N CYS A 76 -0.90 -1.97 -2.88
CA CYS A 76 -1.17 -1.17 -1.70
C CYS A 76 -2.32 -0.21 -2.00
N ARG A 77 -3.32 -0.14 -1.12
CA ARG A 77 -4.49 0.74 -1.27
C ARG A 77 -5.01 1.17 0.09
N ILE A 78 -5.75 2.28 0.11
CA ILE A 78 -6.46 2.75 1.29
C ILE A 78 -7.75 1.93 1.48
N GLU A 79 -8.06 1.59 2.73
CA GLU A 79 -9.32 0.97 3.13
C GLU A 79 -10.26 1.98 3.80
N ASP A 80 -11.47 1.53 4.15
CA ASP A 80 -12.53 2.37 4.73
C ASP A 80 -12.14 3.00 6.09
N ASP A 81 -11.12 2.45 6.77
CA ASP A 81 -10.55 2.98 8.00
C ASP A 81 -9.61 4.18 7.77
N GLY A 82 -9.28 4.48 6.51
CA GLY A 82 -8.35 5.53 6.14
C GLY A 82 -6.89 5.09 6.09
N ASP A 83 -6.60 3.84 6.47
CA ASP A 83 -5.26 3.30 6.51
C ASP A 83 -4.91 2.59 5.20
N HIS A 84 -3.61 2.58 4.89
CA HIS A 84 -3.09 1.84 3.76
C HIS A 84 -2.89 0.37 4.15
N TRP A 85 -3.31 -0.54 3.28
CA TRP A 85 -3.18 -1.97 3.45
C TRP A 85 -2.47 -2.60 2.24
N PHE A 86 -1.70 -3.65 2.49
CA PHE A 86 -1.19 -4.51 1.41
C PHE A 86 -2.23 -5.54 1.01
N TRP A 87 -2.31 -5.79 -0.30
CA TRP A 87 -3.28 -6.72 -0.90
C TRP A 87 -2.62 -7.69 -1.85
N TRP A 88 -3.10 -8.93 -1.85
CA TRP A 88 -2.80 -9.90 -2.89
C TRP A 88 -3.47 -9.51 -4.20
N SER A 89 -2.87 -9.91 -5.32
CA SER A 89 -3.46 -9.77 -6.66
C SER A 89 -4.84 -10.44 -6.81
N TRP A 90 -5.12 -11.47 -6.02
CA TRP A 90 -6.43 -12.14 -5.97
C TRP A 90 -7.44 -11.47 -5.02
N GLY A 91 -7.10 -10.32 -4.45
CA GLY A 91 -8.07 -9.46 -3.77
C GLY A 91 -8.33 -9.78 -2.30
N ASN A 92 -7.42 -10.45 -1.59
CA ASN A 92 -7.44 -10.55 -0.12
C ASN A 92 -6.44 -9.57 0.51
N THR A 93 -6.75 -9.05 1.70
CA THR A 93 -5.78 -8.31 2.53
C THR A 93 -4.62 -9.22 2.92
N ILE A 94 -3.43 -8.63 3.04
CA ILE A 94 -2.25 -9.26 3.63
C ILE A 94 -2.10 -8.79 5.08
N ALA A 95 -1.84 -7.50 5.25
CA ALA A 95 -1.61 -6.82 6.52
C ALA A 95 -1.70 -5.29 6.30
N PRO A 96 -1.82 -4.50 7.39
CA PRO A 96 -1.60 -3.06 7.34
C PRO A 96 -0.26 -2.69 6.70
N ALA A 97 -0.19 -1.55 6.02
CA ALA A 97 0.99 -1.16 5.23
C ALA A 97 2.21 -0.74 6.08
N ASP A 98 2.03 -0.57 7.39
CA ASP A 98 3.10 -0.39 8.37
C ASP A 98 3.64 -1.72 8.94
N ASP A 99 2.90 -2.83 8.81
CA ASP A 99 3.34 -4.19 9.16
C ASP A 99 4.12 -4.85 8.00
N ILE A 100 5.30 -4.28 7.73
CA ILE A 100 6.21 -4.77 6.69
C ILE A 100 6.66 -6.20 6.97
N ASP A 101 7.06 -6.51 8.20
CA ASP A 101 7.60 -7.83 8.56
C ASP A 101 6.52 -8.92 8.50
N GLY A 102 5.29 -8.62 8.96
CA GLY A 102 4.14 -9.50 8.81
C GLY A 102 3.84 -9.79 7.33
N THR A 103 3.90 -8.75 6.49
CA THR A 103 3.72 -8.88 5.03
C THR A 103 4.81 -9.76 4.39
N VAL A 104 6.09 -9.55 4.73
CA VAL A 104 7.20 -10.39 4.25
C VAL A 104 7.00 -11.85 4.65
N LYS A 105 6.58 -12.11 5.90
CA LYS A 105 6.30 -13.47 6.38
C LYS A 105 5.16 -14.13 5.60
N ALA A 106 4.10 -13.37 5.30
CA ALA A 106 2.99 -13.87 4.49
C ALA A 106 3.44 -14.21 3.06
N ILE A 107 4.24 -13.35 2.42
CA ILE A 107 4.81 -13.60 1.09
C ILE A 107 5.68 -14.86 1.11
N LYS A 108 6.58 -15.00 2.09
CA LYS A 108 7.39 -16.23 2.28
C LYS A 108 6.53 -17.49 2.32
N ARG A 109 5.39 -17.45 3.00
CA ARG A 109 4.49 -18.60 3.08
C ARG A 109 3.88 -18.94 1.72
N VAL A 110 3.45 -17.94 0.97
CA VAL A 110 2.79 -18.11 -0.33
C VAL A 110 3.77 -18.61 -1.39
N ILE A 111 4.92 -17.95 -1.57
CA ILE A 111 5.84 -18.24 -2.69
C ILE A 111 7.08 -19.04 -2.29
N GLY A 112 7.32 -19.22 -0.99
CA GLY A 112 8.41 -20.05 -0.46
C GLY A 112 8.09 -21.55 -0.41
N SER A 113 6.84 -21.94 -0.72
CA SER A 113 6.41 -23.34 -0.71
C SER A 113 6.77 -24.04 -2.02
N GLY A 114 8.08 -24.23 -2.23
CA GLY A 114 8.65 -25.27 -3.09
C GLY A 114 9.44 -26.25 -2.23
N GLY A 115 8.80 -26.83 -1.21
CA GLY A 115 9.35 -27.87 -0.33
C GLY A 115 8.59 -29.17 -0.48
#